data_AF-A0A5C5FW53-F1
#
_entry.id   AF-A0A5C5FW53-F1
#
_cell.length_a   1.000
_cell.length_b   1.000
_cell.length_c   1.000
_cell.angle_alpha   90.00
_cell.angle_beta   90.00
_cell.angle_gamma   90.00
#
_symmetry.space_group_name_H-M   'P 1'
#
loop_
_entity.id
_entity.type
_entity.pdbx_description
1 polymer ?
#
loop_
_entity_poly.entity_id
_entity_poly.type
_entity_poly.pdbx_seq_one_letter_code
_entity_poly.pdbx_strand_id
1 'polypeptide(L)'
;MTRPTSPAGHLEAGSTSHPNLASSAVAAAASPAMQRRDHQAYDVSPPSESYMDDKDADLDPAYRSGSSSSTSASAPLMGSPVLPSSSSAPGSRPTPVVARLNAFARGITRRALLAVLVGLAVVVTVLSAASSERLGDGQVLEHFRSAKELVQQEVADRWAALKWHNGQEDDAGLEFDQLDVLSVLNFNESRPTLQEQLKPDLRYVVTMAYGGHANQMISIQKMLYFAKLTGRVGIIPSLMPIHIDGNPENITSFYDLGRFWHESRIPAVEFSQVKPMDIRSERPQNEHLPCWSIQELLLGFANLQAWSFDLHDVWIDHWPLPPLARGGGGFDVAFDALRLFDFDVGAKMRWIDKVRREAIPQKVPKEPEEPFKGDKAKNLKDGFDTIKSKAPDHQIMCFDNSLFIGSVMFNEPALTPVPLEPTVPGEGLDWIHAGQYMRFNERVERIADEYLMKLFNVNKPSNIPPFITIHLRRGDFKEFTGFTALDKYVSALERVQAALQARLDDPDGWTGPGRAAFKTFRGLAAKDYAVVTTTDERGDTPFVQEVRALGWKVLDHDAFETKGTLGGWWPTMLDAAILARGRSFVGTHASTFSHMAGLRVK
;
A
#
# COMPACT_ATOMS: atom_id res chain seq x y z
N MET A 1 -7.52 -50.75 -30.99
CA MET A 1 -8.22 -51.81 -31.76
C MET A 1 -9.73 -51.62 -31.62
N THR A 2 -10.53 -52.25 -32.48
CA THR A 2 -11.89 -51.82 -32.84
C THR A 2 -13.05 -52.48 -32.07
N ARG A 3 -14.11 -51.67 -31.90
CA ARG A 3 -15.56 -52.00 -31.81
C ARG A 3 -16.19 -52.58 -30.52
N PRO A 4 -17.36 -52.03 -30.14
CA PRO A 4 -18.45 -52.76 -29.47
C PRO A 4 -19.50 -53.30 -30.48
N THR A 5 -20.39 -54.19 -30.04
CA THR A 5 -21.75 -54.41 -30.60
C THR A 5 -22.64 -55.19 -29.62
N SER A 6 -23.91 -54.80 -29.51
CA SER A 6 -24.97 -55.40 -28.67
C SER A 6 -25.55 -56.71 -29.26
N PRO A 7 -26.55 -57.31 -28.58
CA PRO A 7 -27.86 -57.38 -29.24
C PRO A 7 -29.08 -56.98 -28.38
N ALA A 8 -30.20 -56.83 -29.08
CA ALA A 8 -31.48 -56.23 -28.71
C ALA A 8 -32.33 -56.93 -27.61
N GLY A 9 -33.28 -56.15 -27.06
CA GLY A 9 -34.46 -56.60 -26.31
C GLY A 9 -35.61 -55.59 -26.51
N HIS A 10 -36.86 -56.06 -26.58
CA HIS A 10 -37.98 -55.30 -27.16
C HIS A 10 -38.73 -54.34 -26.21
N LEU A 11 -39.29 -53.31 -26.85
CA LEU A 11 -40.49 -52.51 -26.53
C LEU A 11 -41.42 -53.01 -25.41
N GLU A 12 -41.85 -52.08 -24.54
CA GLU A 12 -43.28 -51.77 -24.40
C GLU A 12 -43.49 -50.31 -23.93
N ALA A 13 -44.66 -49.73 -24.24
CA ALA A 13 -44.94 -48.31 -24.05
C ALA A 13 -46.00 -48.07 -22.96
N GLY A 14 -45.78 -47.07 -22.10
CA GLY A 14 -46.74 -46.64 -21.08
C GLY A 14 -46.76 -45.12 -20.97
N SER A 15 -47.85 -44.49 -21.42
CA SER A 15 -48.05 -43.04 -21.31
C SER A 15 -48.41 -42.62 -19.89
N THR A 16 -47.99 -41.42 -19.46
CA THR A 16 -48.90 -40.32 -19.06
C THR A 16 -48.13 -39.05 -18.67
N SER A 17 -48.78 -37.91 -18.83
CA SER A 17 -48.29 -36.56 -18.51
C SER A 17 -48.52 -36.17 -17.04
N HIS A 18 -47.62 -35.32 -16.51
CA HIS A 18 -47.78 -34.24 -15.49
C HIS A 18 -49.10 -34.14 -14.68
N PRO A 19 -49.04 -33.81 -13.36
CA PRO A 19 -48.49 -32.51 -12.92
C PRO A 19 -47.86 -32.38 -11.50
N ASN A 20 -47.22 -31.22 -11.28
CA ASN A 20 -47.08 -30.38 -10.06
C ASN A 20 -46.85 -30.95 -8.63
N LEU A 21 -46.24 -30.05 -7.81
CA LEU A 21 -45.97 -30.06 -6.35
C LEU A 21 -44.51 -30.46 -6.01
N ALA A 22 -43.87 -29.92 -4.98
CA ALA A 22 -44.05 -28.69 -4.19
C ALA A 22 -42.77 -28.45 -3.35
N SER A 23 -42.66 -27.28 -2.70
CA SER A 23 -41.57 -27.01 -1.74
C SER A 23 -41.56 -28.01 -0.58
N SER A 24 -40.38 -28.49 -0.19
CA SER A 24 -40.13 -29.01 1.15
C SER A 24 -38.69 -28.71 1.58
N ALA A 25 -38.55 -27.92 2.65
CA ALA A 25 -37.29 -27.71 3.32
C ALA A 25 -36.87 -28.98 4.07
N VAL A 26 -35.56 -29.26 4.13
CA VAL A 26 -35.00 -30.31 4.98
C VAL A 26 -34.05 -29.67 5.99
N ALA A 27 -34.26 -30.00 7.27
CA ALA A 27 -33.63 -29.33 8.39
C ALA A 27 -32.16 -29.74 8.60
N ALA A 28 -31.39 -28.82 9.20
CA ALA A 28 -30.06 -29.12 9.70
C ALA A 28 -30.12 -30.13 10.86
N ALA A 29 -29.31 -31.19 10.78
CA ALA A 29 -29.12 -32.14 11.88
C ALA A 29 -28.04 -31.62 12.84
N ALA A 30 -28.37 -31.53 14.13
CA ALA A 30 -27.47 -31.05 15.16
C ALA A 30 -26.39 -32.10 15.53
N SER A 31 -25.15 -31.64 15.71
CA SER A 31 -24.10 -32.38 16.42
C SER A 31 -24.10 -32.04 17.92
N PRO A 32 -23.64 -32.93 18.81
CA PRO A 32 -23.94 -32.86 20.24
C PRO A 32 -23.18 -31.74 20.97
N ALA A 33 -23.80 -31.27 22.06
CA ALA A 33 -23.32 -30.15 22.86
C ALA A 33 -21.93 -30.40 23.48
N MET A 34 -20.92 -29.74 22.92
CA MET A 34 -19.65 -29.49 23.61
C MET A 34 -19.81 -28.24 24.48
N GLN A 35 -19.51 -28.37 25.77
CA GLN A 35 -19.77 -27.32 26.77
C GLN A 35 -19.07 -26.01 26.39
N ARG A 36 -19.81 -24.89 26.44
CA ARG A 36 -19.23 -23.55 26.42
C ARG A 36 -18.15 -23.47 27.50
N ARG A 37 -16.91 -23.18 27.10
CA ARG A 37 -15.98 -22.47 27.97
C ARG A 37 -16.10 -21.01 27.65
N ASP A 38 -16.30 -20.21 28.68
CA ASP A 38 -16.33 -18.76 28.54
C ASP A 38 -14.98 -18.28 28.01
N HIS A 39 -15.00 -17.66 26.83
CA HIS A 39 -13.87 -16.88 26.37
C HIS A 39 -13.85 -15.60 27.19
N GLN A 40 -13.09 -15.60 28.28
CA GLN A 40 -12.67 -14.36 28.92
C GLN A 40 -11.88 -13.56 27.88
N ALA A 41 -12.47 -12.45 27.42
CA ALA A 41 -11.72 -11.41 26.72
C ALA A 41 -10.65 -10.91 27.70
N TYR A 42 -9.38 -10.99 27.28
CA TYR A 42 -8.31 -10.43 28.08
C TYR A 42 -8.34 -8.90 27.92
N ASP A 43 -8.72 -8.26 29.02
CA ASP A 43 -8.67 -6.83 29.23
C ASP A 43 -7.25 -6.33 29.00
N VAL A 44 -7.04 -5.60 27.89
CA VAL A 44 -5.80 -4.85 27.67
C VAL A 44 -5.93 -3.56 28.46
N SER A 45 -5.69 -3.65 29.76
CA SER A 45 -5.68 -2.49 30.64
C SER A 45 -4.70 -1.45 30.09
N PRO A 46 -5.12 -0.19 29.88
CA PRO A 46 -4.22 0.85 29.40
C PRO A 46 -3.09 1.09 30.42
N PRO A 47 -1.91 1.56 29.97
CA PRO A 47 -0.89 2.03 30.90
C PRO A 47 -1.49 3.12 31.80
N SER A 48 -1.23 3.01 33.09
CA SER A 48 -1.89 3.74 34.18
C SER A 48 -2.08 5.24 33.94
N GLU A 49 -3.26 5.74 34.29
CA GLU A 49 -3.57 7.17 34.36
C GLU A 49 -2.53 7.93 35.19
N SER A 50 -1.67 8.68 34.50
CA SER A 50 -0.99 9.85 35.06
C SER A 50 -0.76 10.85 33.93
N TYR A 51 -1.84 11.53 33.54
CA TYR A 51 -1.91 12.88 32.94
C TYR A 51 -3.33 13.08 32.38
N MET A 52 -4.26 13.46 33.25
CA MET A 52 -5.53 14.09 32.88
C MET A 52 -5.54 15.54 33.39
N ASP A 53 -6.32 16.38 32.70
CA ASP A 53 -6.64 17.79 32.96
C ASP A 53 -5.47 18.79 33.06
N ASP A 54 -5.41 19.72 32.09
CA ASP A 54 -6.17 20.96 32.28
C ASP A 54 -6.53 21.68 30.95
N LYS A 55 -7.85 21.89 30.80
CA LYS A 55 -8.63 22.99 30.19
C LYS A 55 -8.07 23.93 29.12
N ASP A 56 -8.98 24.30 28.20
CA ASP A 56 -8.96 25.53 27.41
C ASP A 56 -8.79 26.79 28.27
N ALA A 57 -7.80 27.64 27.93
CA ALA A 57 -7.82 29.08 28.18
C ALA A 57 -6.77 29.81 27.30
N ASP A 58 -7.23 30.86 26.62
CA ASP A 58 -6.49 32.03 26.08
C ASP A 58 -4.96 31.94 25.88
N LEU A 59 -4.53 32.00 24.61
CA LEU A 59 -3.15 32.31 24.23
C LEU A 59 -3.06 33.61 23.41
N ASP A 60 -2.60 34.67 24.05
CA ASP A 60 -1.95 35.85 23.43
C ASP A 60 -0.87 36.37 24.42
N PRO A 61 0.12 37.20 24.03
CA PRO A 61 1.49 36.70 24.09
C PRO A 61 2.40 37.58 24.98
N ALA A 62 3.13 36.96 25.91
CA ALA A 62 4.04 37.69 26.78
C ALA A 62 5.36 36.96 27.09
N TYR A 63 6.38 37.77 27.36
CA TYR A 63 7.70 37.41 27.90
C TYR A 63 8.73 36.72 26.99
N ARG A 64 9.31 37.57 26.13
CA ARG A 64 10.77 37.61 25.94
C ARG A 64 11.53 37.85 27.27
N SER A 65 12.83 37.52 27.22
CA SER A 65 13.96 38.09 27.99
C SER A 65 14.44 37.33 29.24
N GLY A 66 15.78 37.21 29.33
CA GLY A 66 16.53 36.47 30.35
C GLY A 66 17.95 36.19 29.87
N SER A 67 18.85 37.17 29.97
CA SER A 67 20.15 37.20 29.27
C SER A 67 21.37 36.93 30.15
N SER A 68 22.43 36.32 29.59
CA SER A 68 23.83 36.56 29.97
C SER A 68 24.82 35.93 28.96
N SER A 69 26.03 36.42 28.69
CA SER A 69 26.57 37.79 28.54
C SER A 69 28.07 37.72 28.20
N SER A 70 28.54 38.29 27.08
CA SER A 70 29.94 38.74 26.91
C SER A 70 30.17 39.62 25.67
N THR A 71 30.57 40.87 25.91
CA THR A 71 31.52 41.73 25.14
C THR A 71 32.21 41.13 23.89
N SER A 72 32.46 41.82 22.77
CA SER A 72 32.26 43.23 22.30
C SER A 72 32.68 43.30 20.79
N ALA A 73 32.78 44.40 20.02
CA ALA A 73 32.78 45.85 20.24
C ALA A 73 32.45 46.65 18.93
N SER A 74 32.27 47.97 19.06
CA SER A 74 32.47 49.04 18.04
C SER A 74 31.56 49.18 16.80
N ALA A 75 31.21 50.43 16.49
CA ALA A 75 30.34 50.94 15.40
C ALA A 75 31.18 51.85 14.44
N PRO A 76 30.65 52.69 13.49
CA PRO A 76 29.25 53.01 13.16
C PRO A 76 28.86 53.30 11.67
N LEU A 77 27.54 53.33 11.42
CA LEU A 77 26.72 54.27 10.59
C LEU A 77 26.93 54.56 9.08
N MET A 78 25.77 54.93 8.48
CA MET A 78 25.43 55.48 7.15
C MET A 78 24.98 54.45 6.10
N GLY A 79 23.88 54.63 5.35
CA GLY A 79 22.83 55.68 5.38
C GLY A 79 21.94 55.54 4.13
N SER A 80 20.60 55.62 4.27
CA SER A 80 19.67 55.54 3.12
C SER A 80 19.66 56.84 2.30
N PRO A 81 19.23 56.78 1.02
CA PRO A 81 18.01 57.50 0.67
C PRO A 81 17.06 56.72 -0.25
N VAL A 82 15.98 57.40 -0.68
CA VAL A 82 14.67 56.82 -1.00
C VAL A 82 14.13 57.35 -2.35
N LEU A 83 13.65 56.44 -3.21
CA LEU A 83 12.65 56.64 -4.29
C LEU A 83 13.04 57.60 -5.47
N PRO A 84 12.34 57.64 -6.64
CA PRO A 84 10.90 57.40 -6.83
C PRO A 84 10.40 56.62 -8.07
N SER A 85 9.08 56.40 -8.03
CA SER A 85 8.20 55.82 -9.06
C SER A 85 7.76 56.81 -10.15
N SER A 86 7.49 56.32 -11.36
CA SER A 86 6.65 57.03 -12.36
C SER A 86 5.93 56.06 -13.32
N SER A 87 4.86 56.53 -13.98
CA SER A 87 3.77 55.71 -14.52
C SER A 87 3.65 55.66 -16.06
N SER A 88 3.08 54.54 -16.55
CA SER A 88 2.13 54.40 -17.69
C SER A 88 2.47 54.85 -19.14
N ALA A 89 2.62 53.84 -20.02
CA ALA A 89 2.00 53.71 -21.37
C ALA A 89 2.42 54.64 -22.55
N PRO A 90 2.09 54.30 -23.83
CA PRO A 90 1.99 52.99 -24.48
C PRO A 90 2.74 52.86 -25.84
N GLY A 91 2.99 51.61 -26.28
CA GLY A 91 3.06 51.27 -27.72
C GLY A 91 4.45 51.28 -28.40
N SER A 92 5.00 50.09 -28.63
CA SER A 92 6.04 49.86 -29.65
C SER A 92 5.91 48.47 -30.26
N ARG A 93 5.99 48.35 -31.59
CA ARG A 93 5.99 47.05 -32.29
C ARG A 93 7.28 46.26 -31.98
N PRO A 94 7.23 44.93 -31.81
CA PRO A 94 8.44 44.14 -31.62
C PRO A 94 9.32 44.13 -32.88
N THR A 95 10.63 44.22 -32.69
CA THR A 95 11.63 44.25 -33.76
C THR A 95 11.79 42.89 -34.47
N PRO A 96 12.33 42.85 -35.70
CA PRO A 96 12.33 41.64 -36.55
C PRO A 96 13.12 40.43 -35.99
N VAL A 97 13.92 40.64 -34.95
CA VAL A 97 14.77 39.60 -34.32
C VAL A 97 13.95 38.66 -33.44
N VAL A 98 13.00 39.17 -32.67
CA VAL A 98 12.14 38.36 -31.77
C VAL A 98 11.21 37.45 -32.57
N ALA A 99 10.71 37.93 -33.71
CA ALA A 99 9.92 37.13 -34.65
C ALA A 99 10.70 35.97 -35.27
N ARG A 100 12.02 36.12 -35.52
CA ARG A 100 12.87 35.05 -36.06
C ARG A 100 13.22 33.98 -35.02
N LEU A 101 13.46 34.37 -33.76
CA LEU A 101 13.67 33.40 -32.67
C LEU A 101 12.41 32.55 -32.42
N ASN A 102 11.23 33.15 -32.44
CA ASN A 102 9.94 32.44 -32.33
C ASN A 102 9.54 31.62 -33.57
N ALA A 103 10.29 31.72 -34.67
CA ALA A 103 10.16 30.83 -35.83
C ALA A 103 11.10 29.62 -35.71
N PHE A 104 12.34 29.84 -35.26
CA PHE A 104 13.32 28.76 -35.05
C PHE A 104 12.89 27.79 -33.93
N ALA A 105 12.34 28.32 -32.83
CA ALA A 105 11.83 27.52 -31.71
C ALA A 105 10.64 26.62 -32.07
N ARG A 106 9.95 26.85 -33.19
CA ARG A 106 8.84 26.00 -33.68
C ARG A 106 9.27 24.85 -34.59
N GLY A 107 10.54 24.79 -35.00
CA GLY A 107 11.08 23.70 -35.82
C GLY A 107 11.84 22.61 -35.04
N ILE A 108 12.17 22.86 -33.77
CA ILE A 108 12.91 21.92 -32.94
C ILE A 108 11.93 20.90 -32.34
N THR A 109 11.95 19.67 -32.85
CA THR A 109 11.16 18.58 -32.27
C THR A 109 11.57 18.31 -30.82
N ARG A 110 10.65 17.85 -29.96
CA ARG A 110 10.96 17.53 -28.55
C ARG A 110 12.16 16.58 -28.39
N ARG A 111 12.40 15.69 -29.37
CA ARG A 111 13.58 14.81 -29.46
C ARG A 111 14.91 15.54 -29.68
N ALA A 112 14.92 16.62 -30.46
CA ALA A 112 16.13 17.43 -30.66
C ALA A 112 16.47 18.26 -29.41
N LEU A 113 15.46 18.77 -28.70
CA LEU A 113 15.66 19.42 -27.40
C LEU A 113 16.22 18.43 -26.35
N LEU A 114 15.70 17.20 -26.34
CA LEU A 114 16.17 16.10 -25.49
C LEU A 114 17.66 15.78 -25.76
N ALA A 115 18.06 15.66 -27.03
CA ALA A 115 19.44 15.39 -27.41
C ALA A 115 20.41 16.49 -26.93
N VAL A 116 20.00 17.77 -26.99
CA VAL A 116 20.80 18.90 -26.48
C VAL A 116 20.94 18.86 -24.97
N LEU A 117 19.86 18.59 -24.22
CA LEU A 117 19.90 18.53 -22.76
C LEU A 117 20.70 17.33 -22.22
N VAL A 118 20.53 16.15 -22.83
CA VAL A 118 21.33 14.96 -22.50
C VAL A 118 22.81 15.20 -22.86
N GLY A 119 23.09 15.82 -24.01
CA GLY A 119 24.45 16.22 -24.39
C GLY A 119 25.10 17.16 -23.37
N LEU A 120 24.37 18.18 -22.89
CA LEU A 120 24.84 19.10 -21.85
C LEU A 120 25.12 18.39 -20.52
N ALA A 121 24.23 17.51 -20.07
CA ALA A 121 24.44 16.75 -18.83
C ALA A 121 25.68 15.84 -18.93
N VAL A 122 25.86 15.12 -20.05
CA VAL A 122 27.05 14.29 -20.30
C VAL A 122 28.32 15.15 -20.34
N VAL A 123 28.30 16.31 -21.00
CA VAL A 123 29.45 17.23 -21.05
C VAL A 123 29.83 17.74 -19.66
N VAL A 124 28.87 18.12 -18.83
CA VAL A 124 29.15 18.54 -17.43
C VAL A 124 29.79 17.39 -16.65
N THR A 125 29.25 16.18 -16.72
CA THR A 125 29.82 15.01 -16.01
C THR A 125 31.22 14.64 -16.51
N VAL A 126 31.47 14.72 -17.83
CA VAL A 126 32.80 14.47 -18.42
C VAL A 126 33.81 15.53 -17.99
N LEU A 127 33.42 16.82 -17.96
CA LEU A 127 34.28 17.90 -17.47
C LEU A 127 34.57 17.77 -15.97
N SER A 128 33.59 17.35 -15.16
CA SER A 128 33.79 17.06 -13.73
C SER A 128 34.77 15.89 -13.53
N ALA A 129 34.61 14.79 -14.27
CA ALA A 129 35.52 13.64 -14.19
C ALA A 129 36.94 14.00 -14.68
N ALA A 130 37.07 14.77 -15.75
CA ALA A 130 38.36 15.23 -16.27
C ALA A 130 39.12 16.19 -15.32
N SER A 131 38.41 16.86 -14.39
CA SER A 131 39.04 17.67 -13.33
C SER A 131 39.60 16.85 -12.16
N SER A 132 39.34 15.54 -12.14
CA SER A 132 39.74 14.61 -11.08
C SER A 132 40.89 13.70 -11.53
N GLU A 133 42.12 14.24 -11.62
CA GLU A 133 43.34 13.47 -11.88
C GLU A 133 43.70 12.50 -10.72
N ARG A 134 42.93 11.42 -10.50
CA ARG A 134 43.28 10.35 -9.54
C ARG A 134 42.49 9.03 -9.60
N LEU A 135 41.94 8.64 -10.75
CA LEU A 135 41.27 7.34 -10.91
C LEU A 135 41.82 6.60 -12.14
N GLY A 136 42.13 5.31 -11.98
CA GLY A 136 42.61 4.45 -13.07
C GLY A 136 41.48 3.97 -13.97
N ASP A 137 41.79 3.75 -15.26
CA ASP A 137 40.84 3.53 -16.36
C ASP A 137 39.70 2.54 -16.06
N GLY A 138 39.96 1.48 -15.30
CA GLY A 138 38.95 0.48 -14.93
C GLY A 138 37.85 1.00 -13.99
N GLN A 139 38.22 1.80 -12.97
CA GLN A 139 37.25 2.33 -11.99
C GLN A 139 36.45 3.51 -12.56
N VAL A 140 37.08 4.30 -13.44
CA VAL A 140 36.44 5.38 -14.19
C VAL A 140 35.26 4.84 -15.00
N LEU A 141 35.42 3.70 -15.67
CA LEU A 141 34.37 3.10 -16.51
C LEU A 141 33.16 2.60 -15.71
N GLU A 142 33.37 2.04 -14.51
CA GLU A 142 32.25 1.65 -13.62
C GLU A 142 31.53 2.86 -13.04
N HIS A 143 32.25 3.90 -12.59
CA HIS A 143 31.63 5.14 -12.14
C HIS A 143 30.86 5.84 -13.26
N PHE A 144 31.32 5.78 -14.51
CA PHE A 144 30.52 6.28 -15.64
C PHE A 144 29.27 5.45 -15.93
N ARG A 145 29.28 4.13 -15.68
CA ARG A 145 28.07 3.30 -15.79
C ARG A 145 27.07 3.61 -14.68
N SER A 146 27.50 3.61 -13.42
CA SER A 146 26.59 3.91 -12.30
C SER A 146 26.08 5.35 -12.33
N ALA A 147 26.90 6.33 -12.70
CA ALA A 147 26.46 7.72 -12.88
C ALA A 147 25.48 7.86 -14.07
N LYS A 148 25.68 7.12 -15.16
CA LYS A 148 24.73 7.08 -16.27
C LYS A 148 23.40 6.45 -15.85
N GLU A 149 23.44 5.34 -15.11
CA GLU A 149 22.24 4.65 -14.60
C GLU A 149 21.48 5.53 -13.60
N LEU A 150 22.18 6.18 -12.64
CA LEU A 150 21.59 7.15 -11.71
C LEU A 150 20.97 8.36 -12.43
N VAL A 151 21.65 8.92 -13.44
CA VAL A 151 21.09 10.03 -14.24
C VAL A 151 19.91 9.56 -15.10
N GLN A 152 19.94 8.34 -15.65
CA GLN A 152 18.81 7.77 -16.38
C GLN A 152 17.62 7.54 -15.47
N GLN A 153 17.85 7.08 -14.23
CA GLN A 153 16.81 6.86 -13.23
C GLN A 153 16.22 8.20 -12.74
N GLU A 154 17.05 9.15 -12.31
CA GLU A 154 16.61 10.50 -11.90
C GLU A 154 15.85 11.23 -13.03
N VAL A 155 16.26 11.06 -14.30
CA VAL A 155 15.55 11.61 -15.46
C VAL A 155 14.23 10.87 -15.72
N ALA A 156 14.18 9.55 -15.54
CA ALA A 156 12.95 8.76 -15.66
C ALA A 156 11.94 9.13 -14.56
N ASP A 157 12.39 9.23 -13.31
CA ASP A 157 11.58 9.61 -12.15
C ASP A 157 11.05 11.05 -12.31
N ARG A 158 11.90 11.99 -12.75
CA ARG A 158 11.46 13.35 -13.10
C ARG A 158 10.49 13.37 -14.29
N TRP A 159 10.65 12.49 -15.28
CA TRP A 159 9.70 12.38 -16.39
C TRP A 159 8.36 11.75 -15.98
N ALA A 160 8.35 10.80 -15.05
CA ALA A 160 7.13 10.26 -14.46
C ALA A 160 6.39 11.34 -13.66
N ALA A 161 7.12 12.11 -12.84
CA ALA A 161 6.58 13.29 -12.14
C ALA A 161 6.09 14.40 -13.10
N LEU A 162 6.74 14.58 -14.26
CA LEU A 162 6.32 15.54 -15.29
C LEU A 162 5.09 15.07 -16.08
N LYS A 163 4.95 13.76 -16.33
CA LYS A 163 3.71 13.18 -16.89
C LYS A 163 2.51 13.39 -15.96
N TRP A 164 2.71 13.29 -14.64
CA TRP A 164 1.67 13.58 -13.63
C TRP A 164 1.17 15.04 -13.66
N HIS A 165 2.03 15.98 -14.06
CA HIS A 165 1.66 17.40 -14.17
C HIS A 165 0.62 17.65 -15.27
N ASN A 166 0.88 17.17 -16.49
CA ASN A 166 0.00 17.34 -17.63
C ASN A 166 -1.09 16.27 -17.66
N GLY A 167 -2.10 16.44 -16.81
CA GLY A 167 -3.32 15.64 -16.94
C GLY A 167 -3.97 15.88 -18.31
N GLN A 168 -4.53 14.81 -18.88
CA GLN A 168 -5.42 14.86 -20.06
C GLN A 168 -4.75 15.01 -21.44
N GLU A 169 -3.57 14.41 -21.66
CA GLU A 169 -3.25 13.74 -22.93
C GLU A 169 -3.43 12.22 -22.73
N ASP A 170 -3.94 11.50 -23.73
CA ASP A 170 -4.47 10.14 -23.58
C ASP A 170 -3.41 9.12 -23.09
N ASP A 171 -3.65 8.50 -21.91
CA ASP A 171 -2.89 7.33 -21.43
C ASP A 171 -3.16 6.06 -22.29
N ALA A 172 -4.09 6.15 -23.25
CA ALA A 172 -4.41 5.13 -24.25
C ALA A 172 -3.26 4.94 -25.28
N GLY A 173 -2.12 4.45 -24.80
CA GLY A 173 -0.92 4.21 -25.61
C GLY A 173 0.39 4.06 -24.84
N LEU A 174 0.40 4.14 -23.50
CA LEU A 174 1.59 3.81 -22.72
C LEU A 174 1.76 2.30 -22.58
N GLU A 175 2.52 1.71 -23.49
CA GLU A 175 3.03 0.35 -23.36
C GLU A 175 4.07 0.32 -22.22
N PHE A 176 3.63 -0.04 -21.01
CA PHE A 176 4.52 -0.26 -19.87
C PHE A 176 5.36 -1.51 -20.09
N ASP A 177 6.67 -1.44 -19.82
CA ASP A 177 7.53 -2.63 -19.76
C ASP A 177 6.85 -3.67 -18.86
N GLN A 178 6.57 -4.87 -19.38
CA GLN A 178 6.07 -5.96 -18.56
C GLN A 178 7.24 -6.73 -17.94
N LEU A 179 7.01 -7.35 -16.79
CA LEU A 179 7.96 -8.32 -16.25
C LEU A 179 7.88 -9.58 -17.12
N ASP A 180 8.99 -9.95 -17.77
CA ASP A 180 9.09 -11.26 -18.42
C ASP A 180 9.01 -12.34 -17.33
N VAL A 181 7.90 -13.06 -17.28
CA VAL A 181 7.66 -14.11 -16.29
C VAL A 181 8.72 -15.22 -16.41
N LEU A 182 9.25 -15.50 -17.61
CA LEU A 182 10.33 -16.49 -17.80
C LEU A 182 11.69 -16.01 -17.28
N SER A 183 11.86 -14.71 -17.00
CA SER A 183 13.04 -14.20 -16.30
C SER A 183 13.03 -14.56 -14.80
N VAL A 184 11.84 -14.78 -14.21
CA VAL A 184 11.66 -15.01 -12.77
C VAL A 184 11.05 -16.35 -12.37
N LEU A 185 10.40 -17.09 -13.28
CA LEU A 185 9.83 -18.43 -13.08
C LEU A 185 10.32 -19.41 -14.17
N ASN A 186 10.13 -20.71 -13.98
CA ASN A 186 10.52 -21.73 -14.96
C ASN A 186 9.54 -21.81 -16.15
N PHE A 187 8.25 -21.59 -15.92
CA PHE A 187 7.19 -21.70 -16.92
C PHE A 187 6.24 -20.49 -16.86
N ASN A 188 5.62 -20.14 -17.99
CA ASN A 188 4.61 -19.07 -18.04
C ASN A 188 3.27 -19.45 -17.38
N GLU A 189 2.95 -20.76 -17.34
CA GLU A 189 1.76 -21.26 -16.64
C GLU A 189 2.17 -21.93 -15.33
N SER A 190 1.37 -21.70 -14.29
CA SER A 190 1.53 -22.28 -12.95
C SER A 190 1.75 -23.79 -12.93
N ARG A 191 2.50 -24.30 -11.95
CA ARG A 191 2.78 -25.74 -11.80
C ARG A 191 2.08 -26.34 -10.58
N PRO A 192 1.95 -27.68 -10.49
CA PRO A 192 1.43 -28.37 -9.31
C PRO A 192 2.27 -28.22 -8.03
N THR A 193 3.52 -27.77 -8.12
CA THR A 193 4.43 -27.55 -6.98
C THR A 193 5.21 -26.24 -7.11
N LEU A 194 5.58 -25.63 -5.98
CA LEU A 194 6.49 -24.49 -5.94
C LEU A 194 7.85 -24.87 -6.53
N GLN A 195 8.36 -26.07 -6.19
CA GLN A 195 9.68 -26.52 -6.64
C GLN A 195 9.81 -26.66 -8.17
N GLU A 196 8.74 -27.03 -8.88
CA GLU A 196 8.75 -27.06 -10.35
C GLU A 196 8.80 -25.66 -10.97
N GLN A 197 8.16 -24.66 -10.34
CA GLN A 197 7.91 -23.35 -10.95
C GLN A 197 8.96 -22.30 -10.59
N LEU A 198 9.58 -22.40 -9.41
CA LEU A 198 10.60 -21.45 -8.96
C LEU A 198 11.98 -21.78 -9.55
N LYS A 199 12.71 -20.76 -10.00
CA LYS A 199 14.09 -20.91 -10.47
C LYS A 199 15.03 -21.24 -9.29
N PRO A 200 15.96 -22.20 -9.44
CA PRO A 200 16.84 -22.64 -8.34
C PRO A 200 17.89 -21.59 -7.95
N ASP A 201 18.24 -20.70 -8.87
CA ASP A 201 19.24 -19.63 -8.75
C ASP A 201 18.64 -18.28 -8.30
N LEU A 202 17.30 -18.17 -8.26
CA LEU A 202 16.61 -17.00 -7.73
C LEU A 202 16.11 -17.22 -6.30
N ARG A 203 15.85 -16.09 -5.63
CA ARG A 203 15.35 -16.04 -4.26
C ARG A 203 14.01 -15.30 -4.25
N TYR A 204 13.07 -15.79 -3.46
CA TYR A 204 11.69 -15.34 -3.41
C TYR A 204 11.32 -14.87 -2.01
N VAL A 205 10.32 -14.00 -1.91
CA VAL A 205 9.66 -13.65 -0.65
C VAL A 205 8.15 -13.71 -0.83
N VAL A 206 7.44 -14.18 0.18
CA VAL A 206 5.98 -14.37 0.18
C VAL A 206 5.41 -14.12 1.57
N THR A 207 4.12 -13.78 1.66
CA THR A 207 3.44 -13.54 2.95
C THR A 207 1.98 -13.98 2.89
N MET A 208 1.34 -14.20 4.05
CA MET A 208 -0.10 -14.46 4.10
C MET A 208 -0.92 -13.19 3.84
N ALA A 209 -2.11 -13.35 3.28
CA ALA A 209 -3.14 -12.33 3.34
C ALA A 209 -3.71 -12.26 4.77
N TYR A 210 -3.59 -11.11 5.44
CA TYR A 210 -4.05 -10.92 6.82
C TYR A 210 -5.00 -9.72 6.95
N GLY A 211 -6.13 -9.91 7.64
CA GLY A 211 -7.16 -8.89 7.87
C GLY A 211 -7.91 -8.45 6.60
N GLY A 212 -8.72 -7.40 6.70
CA GLY A 212 -9.43 -6.82 5.55
C GLY A 212 -8.50 -6.21 4.49
N HIS A 213 -9.07 -5.80 3.34
CA HIS A 213 -8.34 -5.31 2.16
C HIS A 213 -7.14 -4.39 2.46
N ALA A 214 -7.33 -3.34 3.27
CA ALA A 214 -6.24 -2.41 3.58
C ALA A 214 -5.07 -3.06 4.36
N ASN A 215 -5.35 -4.00 5.27
CA ASN A 215 -4.31 -4.74 5.99
C ASN A 215 -3.54 -5.67 5.06
N GLN A 216 -4.22 -6.30 4.10
CA GLN A 216 -3.57 -7.09 3.05
C GLN A 216 -2.68 -6.22 2.18
N MET A 217 -3.15 -5.05 1.73
CA MET A 217 -2.36 -4.13 0.92
C MET A 217 -1.13 -3.57 1.67
N ILE A 218 -1.25 -3.25 2.96
CA ILE A 218 -0.10 -2.84 3.80
C ILE A 218 0.88 -4.01 4.02
N SER A 219 0.37 -5.25 4.17
CA SER A 219 1.24 -6.44 4.24
C SER A 219 2.00 -6.64 2.92
N ILE A 220 1.31 -6.52 1.78
CA ILE A 220 1.88 -6.66 0.44
C ILE A 220 2.93 -5.58 0.16
N GLN A 221 2.67 -4.29 0.46
CA GLN A 221 3.68 -3.24 0.21
C GLN A 221 4.93 -3.43 1.09
N LYS A 222 4.78 -3.88 2.34
CA LYS A 222 5.89 -4.19 3.25
C LYS A 222 6.69 -5.40 2.75
N MET A 223 6.03 -6.46 2.31
CA MET A 223 6.67 -7.63 1.70
C MET A 223 7.43 -7.27 0.42
N LEU A 224 6.83 -6.46 -0.47
CA LEU A 224 7.47 -6.00 -1.71
C LEU A 224 8.67 -5.08 -1.46
N TYR A 225 8.60 -4.20 -0.45
CA TYR A 225 9.76 -3.40 -0.05
C TYR A 225 10.89 -4.26 0.54
N PHE A 226 10.56 -5.28 1.35
CA PHE A 226 11.55 -6.27 1.77
C PHE A 226 12.16 -7.03 0.58
N ALA A 227 11.35 -7.36 -0.45
CA ALA A 227 11.83 -7.96 -1.69
C ALA A 227 12.90 -7.09 -2.37
N LYS A 228 12.63 -5.77 -2.49
CA LYS A 228 13.57 -4.76 -3.00
C LYS A 228 14.85 -4.68 -2.18
N LEU A 229 14.76 -4.65 -0.84
CA LEU A 229 15.90 -4.56 0.07
C LEU A 229 16.82 -5.80 0.06
N THR A 230 16.27 -6.96 -0.28
CA THR A 230 16.99 -8.24 -0.25
C THR A 230 17.36 -8.75 -1.64
N GLY A 231 16.88 -8.14 -2.73
CA GLY A 231 17.05 -8.64 -4.09
C GLY A 231 16.33 -9.97 -4.30
N ARG A 232 15.09 -10.06 -3.81
CA ARG A 232 14.18 -11.20 -3.96
C ARG A 232 13.04 -10.87 -4.92
N VAL A 233 12.48 -11.88 -5.57
CA VAL A 233 11.22 -11.78 -6.32
C VAL A 233 10.06 -11.87 -5.33
N GLY A 234 9.12 -10.91 -5.38
CA GLY A 234 7.91 -10.96 -4.58
C GLY A 234 6.90 -11.94 -5.17
N ILE A 235 6.35 -12.84 -4.34
CA ILE A 235 5.15 -13.62 -4.66
C ILE A 235 4.01 -12.97 -3.90
N ILE A 236 3.12 -12.29 -4.61
CA ILE A 236 1.98 -11.58 -4.04
C ILE A 236 0.89 -12.62 -3.73
N PRO A 237 0.42 -12.74 -2.47
CA PRO A 237 -0.69 -13.64 -2.13
C PRO A 237 -1.97 -13.23 -2.87
N SER A 238 -2.80 -14.21 -3.23
CA SER A 238 -4.17 -13.90 -3.69
C SER A 238 -4.96 -13.22 -2.57
N LEU A 239 -5.77 -12.24 -2.97
CA LEU A 239 -6.56 -11.40 -2.09
C LEU A 239 -7.71 -12.21 -1.48
N MET A 240 -7.85 -12.14 -0.16
CA MET A 240 -8.86 -12.91 0.58
C MET A 240 -10.04 -12.01 0.99
N PRO A 241 -11.30 -12.39 0.75
CA PRO A 241 -12.48 -11.57 1.06
C PRO A 241 -12.78 -11.61 2.57
N ILE A 242 -11.92 -10.98 3.37
CA ILE A 242 -12.06 -10.89 4.83
C ILE A 242 -12.78 -9.58 5.15
N HIS A 243 -13.91 -9.65 5.86
CA HIS A 243 -14.90 -8.56 6.03
C HIS A 243 -15.54 -8.07 4.71
N ILE A 244 -15.46 -8.88 3.65
CA ILE A 244 -15.97 -8.59 2.31
C ILE A 244 -16.68 -9.85 1.80
N ASP A 245 -17.74 -9.73 1.01
CA ASP A 245 -18.35 -10.89 0.35
C ASP A 245 -17.66 -11.19 -0.97
N GLY A 246 -17.44 -12.47 -1.31
CA GLY A 246 -16.96 -12.87 -2.63
C GLY A 246 -16.09 -14.12 -2.63
N ASN A 247 -15.45 -14.37 -3.76
CA ASN A 247 -14.38 -15.35 -3.89
C ASN A 247 -13.02 -14.67 -3.68
N PRO A 248 -11.95 -15.43 -3.40
CA PRO A 248 -10.58 -14.93 -3.52
C PRO A 248 -10.30 -14.42 -4.93
N GLU A 249 -9.47 -13.40 -5.02
CA GLU A 249 -9.14 -12.70 -6.28
C GLU A 249 -7.63 -12.56 -6.47
N ASN A 250 -7.22 -12.40 -7.71
CA ASN A 250 -5.87 -11.98 -8.06
C ASN A 250 -5.69 -10.48 -7.80
N ILE A 251 -4.46 -10.02 -7.55
CA ILE A 251 -4.22 -8.59 -7.39
C ILE A 251 -4.37 -7.83 -8.71
N THR A 252 -4.09 -8.49 -9.84
CA THR A 252 -4.32 -7.99 -11.21
C THR A 252 -5.80 -7.73 -11.54
N SER A 253 -6.74 -8.35 -10.82
CA SER A 253 -8.18 -8.03 -10.93
C SER A 253 -8.47 -6.56 -10.64
N PHE A 254 -7.62 -5.89 -9.85
CA PHE A 254 -7.81 -4.49 -9.42
C PHE A 254 -6.61 -3.55 -9.64
N TYR A 255 -5.38 -4.07 -9.71
CA TYR A 255 -4.14 -3.28 -9.80
C TYR A 255 -3.33 -3.62 -11.05
N ASP A 256 -2.55 -2.66 -11.56
CA ASP A 256 -1.70 -2.84 -12.72
C ASP A 256 -0.27 -3.28 -12.32
N LEU A 257 0.00 -4.58 -12.39
CA LEU A 257 1.33 -5.14 -12.09
C LEU A 257 2.39 -4.82 -13.14
N GLY A 258 2.00 -4.58 -14.41
CA GLY A 258 2.92 -4.20 -15.47
C GLY A 258 3.48 -2.81 -15.22
N ARG A 259 2.58 -1.85 -14.96
CA ARG A 259 2.93 -0.51 -14.50
C ARG A 259 3.72 -0.52 -13.20
N PHE A 260 3.32 -1.34 -12.22
CA PHE A 260 4.08 -1.50 -10.97
C PHE A 260 5.53 -1.92 -11.22
N TRP A 261 5.78 -2.91 -12.08
CA TRP A 261 7.15 -3.30 -12.45
C TRP A 261 7.90 -2.15 -13.13
N HIS A 262 7.28 -1.49 -14.12
CA HIS A 262 7.90 -0.39 -14.86
C HIS A 262 8.29 0.80 -13.96
N GLU A 263 7.44 1.18 -13.01
CA GLU A 263 7.67 2.32 -12.10
C GLU A 263 8.54 1.94 -10.87
N SER A 264 8.33 0.77 -10.24
CA SER A 264 9.02 0.42 -8.98
C SER A 264 10.34 -0.34 -9.17
N ARG A 265 10.49 -1.03 -10.31
CA ARG A 265 11.53 -2.04 -10.61
C ARG A 265 11.66 -3.15 -9.56
N ILE A 266 10.57 -3.47 -8.86
CA ILE A 266 10.47 -4.65 -7.98
C ILE A 266 9.90 -5.82 -8.79
N PRO A 267 10.65 -6.92 -9.01
CA PRO A 267 10.12 -8.08 -9.70
C PRO A 267 9.09 -8.78 -8.80
N ALA A 268 7.84 -8.83 -9.24
CA ALA A 268 6.75 -9.44 -8.50
C ALA A 268 5.81 -10.23 -9.41
N VAL A 269 5.33 -11.37 -8.91
CA VAL A 269 4.36 -12.26 -9.58
C VAL A 269 3.22 -12.61 -8.63
N GLU A 270 2.06 -12.96 -9.16
CA GLU A 270 0.92 -13.41 -8.36
C GLU A 270 1.11 -14.88 -7.93
N PHE A 271 0.61 -15.26 -6.75
CA PHE A 271 0.69 -16.65 -6.30
C PHE A 271 0.05 -17.61 -7.31
N SER A 272 -1.05 -17.21 -7.96
CA SER A 272 -1.71 -18.00 -9.01
C SER A 272 -0.82 -18.30 -10.23
N GLN A 273 0.19 -17.47 -10.50
CA GLN A 273 1.18 -17.72 -11.56
C GLN A 273 2.24 -18.74 -11.11
N VAL A 274 2.40 -18.93 -9.80
CA VAL A 274 3.29 -19.94 -9.22
C VAL A 274 2.56 -21.28 -9.14
N LYS A 275 1.42 -21.33 -8.43
CA LYS A 275 0.61 -22.53 -8.18
C LYS A 275 -0.87 -22.16 -8.34
N PRO A 276 -1.69 -22.92 -9.11
CA PRO A 276 -3.05 -22.50 -9.43
C PRO A 276 -3.94 -22.46 -8.19
N MET A 277 -4.93 -21.56 -8.16
CA MET A 277 -5.96 -21.57 -7.12
C MET A 277 -6.81 -22.86 -7.17
N ASP A 278 -7.28 -23.30 -6.00
CA ASP A 278 -8.37 -24.27 -5.82
C ASP A 278 -9.47 -23.67 -4.94
N ILE A 279 -10.33 -22.88 -5.57
CA ILE A 279 -11.48 -22.23 -4.93
C ILE A 279 -12.49 -23.25 -4.37
N ARG A 280 -12.42 -24.53 -4.80
CA ARG A 280 -13.38 -25.56 -4.40
C ARG A 280 -12.83 -26.56 -3.37
N SER A 281 -11.53 -26.50 -3.08
CA SER A 281 -10.83 -27.47 -2.23
C SER A 281 -11.06 -28.93 -2.70
N GLU A 282 -11.04 -29.14 -4.03
CA GLU A 282 -11.13 -30.45 -4.68
C GLU A 282 -9.78 -31.20 -4.65
N ARG A 283 -8.66 -30.49 -4.46
CA ARG A 283 -7.29 -31.01 -4.45
C ARG A 283 -6.79 -31.17 -3.00
N PRO A 284 -5.98 -32.21 -2.72
CA PRO A 284 -5.32 -32.32 -1.41
C PRO A 284 -4.13 -31.35 -1.34
N GLN A 285 -3.99 -30.68 -0.20
CA GLN A 285 -2.76 -29.98 0.18
C GLN A 285 -1.58 -30.96 0.09
N ASN A 286 -0.60 -30.63 -0.76
CA ASN A 286 0.45 -31.56 -1.19
C ASN A 286 1.87 -31.02 -0.96
N GLU A 287 2.00 -29.82 -0.42
CA GLU A 287 3.27 -29.12 -0.25
C GLU A 287 3.28 -28.36 1.08
N HIS A 288 4.40 -28.43 1.81
CA HIS A 288 4.60 -27.71 3.06
C HIS A 288 5.62 -26.59 2.86
N LEU A 289 5.24 -25.36 3.23
CA LEU A 289 6.12 -24.20 3.18
C LEU A 289 6.46 -23.72 4.61
N PRO A 290 7.74 -23.72 4.99
CA PRO A 290 8.17 -23.15 6.26
C PRO A 290 8.11 -21.63 6.25
N CYS A 291 7.38 -21.03 7.20
CA CYS A 291 7.19 -19.58 7.29
C CYS A 291 7.66 -19.03 8.64
N TRP A 292 8.40 -17.93 8.59
CA TRP A 292 8.87 -17.21 9.76
C TRP A 292 7.70 -16.46 10.40
N SER A 293 7.44 -16.76 11.67
CA SER A 293 6.37 -16.15 12.42
C SER A 293 6.82 -14.84 13.04
N ILE A 294 6.39 -13.74 12.39
CA ILE A 294 6.46 -12.38 12.92
C ILE A 294 5.41 -12.24 14.03
N GLN A 295 4.23 -12.83 13.85
CA GLN A 295 3.15 -12.71 14.83
C GLN A 295 3.52 -13.36 16.17
N GLU A 296 4.23 -14.49 16.19
CA GLU A 296 4.75 -15.10 17.42
C GLU A 296 5.76 -14.19 18.14
N LEU A 297 6.63 -13.52 17.37
CA LEU A 297 7.67 -12.62 17.92
C LEU A 297 7.09 -11.33 18.54
N LEU A 298 5.84 -10.98 18.22
CA LEU A 298 5.19 -9.74 18.66
C LEU A 298 4.00 -9.96 19.60
N LEU A 299 3.13 -10.91 19.29
CA LEU A 299 1.89 -11.21 19.99
C LEU A 299 1.93 -12.55 20.75
N GLY A 300 2.96 -13.37 20.56
CA GLY A 300 3.11 -14.65 21.25
C GLY A 300 2.21 -15.77 20.73
N PHE A 301 1.71 -15.66 19.49
CA PHE A 301 1.08 -16.76 18.75
C PHE A 301 1.24 -16.57 17.23
N ALA A 302 1.26 -17.67 16.47
CA ALA A 302 1.35 -17.63 15.01
C ALA A 302 0.08 -17.10 14.33
N ASN A 303 0.22 -16.54 13.12
CA ASN A 303 -0.93 -16.30 12.25
C ASN A 303 -1.45 -17.61 11.65
N LEU A 304 -2.45 -18.22 12.28
CA LEU A 304 -3.07 -19.46 11.77
C LEU A 304 -4.09 -19.22 10.62
N GLN A 305 -4.29 -17.98 10.16
CA GLN A 305 -5.18 -17.65 9.04
C GLN A 305 -4.48 -17.83 7.69
N ALA A 306 -4.01 -19.06 7.41
CA ALA A 306 -3.23 -19.40 6.22
C ALA A 306 -4.05 -19.50 4.92
N TRP A 307 -5.27 -18.95 4.86
CA TRP A 307 -6.23 -19.18 3.78
C TRP A 307 -5.71 -18.82 2.37
N SER A 308 -4.83 -17.82 2.25
CA SER A 308 -4.18 -17.46 0.98
C SER A 308 -3.11 -18.44 0.51
N PHE A 309 -2.73 -19.42 1.34
CA PHE A 309 -1.88 -20.56 0.99
C PHE A 309 -2.71 -21.84 0.87
N ASP A 310 -3.72 -22.02 1.73
CA ASP A 310 -4.67 -23.13 1.64
C ASP A 310 -5.37 -23.15 0.26
N LEU A 311 -5.76 -21.97 -0.24
CA LEU A 311 -6.30 -21.74 -1.58
C LEU A 311 -5.38 -22.24 -2.72
N HIS A 312 -4.08 -22.39 -2.47
CA HIS A 312 -3.10 -22.87 -3.43
C HIS A 312 -2.50 -24.22 -3.01
N ASP A 313 -3.18 -25.02 -2.20
CA ASP A 313 -2.72 -26.35 -1.74
C ASP A 313 -1.39 -26.38 -0.97
N VAL A 314 -1.02 -25.26 -0.33
CA VAL A 314 0.22 -25.14 0.46
C VAL A 314 -0.13 -25.09 1.94
N TRP A 315 0.36 -26.07 2.71
CA TRP A 315 0.32 -26.04 4.17
C TRP A 315 1.47 -25.19 4.73
N ILE A 316 1.25 -24.52 5.86
CA ILE A 316 2.23 -23.64 6.47
C ILE A 316 2.79 -24.24 7.76
N ASP A 317 4.09 -24.52 7.75
CA ASP A 317 4.85 -24.91 8.93
C ASP A 317 5.43 -23.64 9.59
N HIS A 318 4.97 -23.27 10.79
CA HIS A 318 5.45 -22.04 11.43
C HIS A 318 6.80 -22.23 12.13
N TRP A 319 7.68 -21.24 11.97
CA TRP A 319 9.01 -21.20 12.57
C TRP A 319 9.21 -19.88 13.33
N PRO A 320 9.65 -19.91 14.61
CA PRO A 320 9.81 -18.69 15.39
C PRO A 320 11.01 -17.88 14.87
N LEU A 321 10.87 -16.56 14.78
CA LEU A 321 12.03 -15.68 14.59
C LEU A 321 12.84 -15.57 15.89
N PRO A 322 14.16 -15.27 15.81
CA PRO A 322 14.92 -14.84 16.98
C PRO A 322 14.42 -13.49 17.48
N PRO A 323 14.81 -13.06 18.70
CA PRO A 323 14.70 -11.66 19.08
C PRO A 323 15.41 -10.76 18.04
N LEU A 324 14.64 -9.87 17.41
CA LEU A 324 15.12 -8.92 16.40
C LEU A 324 14.86 -7.49 16.87
N ALA A 325 15.65 -6.54 16.36
CA ALA A 325 15.44 -5.13 16.65
C ALA A 325 14.05 -4.65 16.18
N ARG A 326 13.45 -3.74 16.94
CA ARG A 326 12.12 -3.19 16.69
C ARG A 326 12.17 -2.00 15.74
N GLY A 327 11.08 -1.80 15.01
CA GLY A 327 10.86 -0.63 14.16
C GLY A 327 10.43 0.61 14.95
N GLY A 328 10.13 1.70 14.23
CA GLY A 328 9.89 3.02 14.81
C GLY A 328 8.75 3.13 15.82
N GLY A 329 7.71 2.30 15.71
CA GLY A 329 6.63 2.25 16.71
C GLY A 329 6.98 1.47 17.98
N GLY A 330 8.19 0.91 18.11
CA GLY A 330 8.58 -0.02 19.18
C GLY A 330 7.93 -1.40 19.10
N PHE A 331 6.80 -1.51 18.41
CA PHE A 331 6.04 -2.74 18.20
C PHE A 331 6.52 -3.57 17.00
N ASP A 332 6.66 -2.96 15.81
CA ASP A 332 7.04 -3.67 14.58
C ASP A 332 8.42 -4.34 14.66
N VAL A 333 8.67 -5.33 13.80
CA VAL A 333 10.02 -5.84 13.52
C VAL A 333 10.69 -4.92 12.49
N ALA A 334 11.94 -4.54 12.71
CA ALA A 334 12.64 -3.66 11.78
C ALA A 334 13.00 -4.34 10.45
N PHE A 335 12.81 -3.64 9.32
CA PHE A 335 13.26 -4.05 7.99
C PHE A 335 14.74 -4.43 7.97
N ASP A 336 15.61 -3.61 8.56
CA ASP A 336 17.06 -3.90 8.59
C ASP A 336 17.41 -5.12 9.45
N ALA A 337 16.65 -5.38 10.52
CA ALA A 337 16.86 -6.57 11.35
C ALA A 337 16.49 -7.86 10.59
N LEU A 338 15.36 -7.86 9.88
CA LEU A 338 14.97 -8.96 9.00
C LEU A 338 15.93 -9.11 7.81
N ARG A 339 16.43 -8.00 7.26
CA ARG A 339 17.42 -8.00 6.18
C ARG A 339 18.73 -8.65 6.64
N LEU A 340 19.28 -8.23 7.78
CA LEU A 340 20.48 -8.83 8.36
C LEU A 340 20.28 -10.32 8.68
N PHE A 341 19.10 -10.69 9.21
CA PHE A 341 18.72 -12.08 9.43
C PHE A 341 18.60 -12.88 8.12
N ASP A 342 18.19 -12.26 7.01
CA ASP A 342 18.17 -12.94 5.71
C ASP A 342 19.58 -13.25 5.20
N PHE A 343 20.47 -12.24 5.24
CA PHE A 343 21.84 -12.32 4.74
C PHE A 343 22.76 -13.22 5.59
N ASP A 344 22.65 -13.22 6.93
CA ASP A 344 23.45 -14.12 7.77
C ASP A 344 22.83 -15.54 7.82
N VAL A 345 23.06 -16.29 6.74
CA VAL A 345 22.72 -17.72 6.63
C VAL A 345 23.31 -18.52 7.79
N GLY A 346 24.48 -18.16 8.30
CA GLY A 346 25.10 -18.82 9.44
C GLY A 346 24.31 -18.64 10.74
N ALA A 347 23.86 -17.42 11.04
CA ALA A 347 22.98 -17.15 12.18
C ALA A 347 21.61 -17.82 12.02
N LYS A 348 21.05 -17.78 10.81
CA LYS A 348 19.78 -18.44 10.48
C LYS A 348 19.84 -19.94 10.75
N MET A 349 20.90 -20.63 10.31
CA MET A 349 21.11 -22.06 10.60
C MET A 349 21.35 -22.34 12.09
N ARG A 350 22.20 -21.55 12.77
CA ARG A 350 22.39 -21.67 14.24
C ARG A 350 21.08 -21.48 15.02
N TRP A 351 20.20 -20.61 14.54
CA TRP A 351 18.87 -20.40 15.12
C TRP A 351 17.95 -21.59 14.85
N ILE A 352 17.88 -22.13 13.63
CA ILE A 352 17.13 -23.35 13.29
C ILE A 352 17.56 -24.54 14.16
N ASP A 353 18.87 -24.74 14.33
CA ASP A 353 19.42 -25.80 15.20
C ASP A 353 19.02 -25.59 16.67
N LYS A 354 19.05 -24.35 17.15
CA LYS A 354 18.58 -23.98 18.49
C LYS A 354 17.09 -24.30 18.64
N VAL A 355 16.27 -23.88 17.67
CA VAL A 355 14.82 -24.06 17.65
C VAL A 355 14.43 -25.54 17.76
N ARG A 356 15.10 -26.41 16.99
CA ARG A 356 14.92 -27.86 17.06
C ARG A 356 15.41 -28.46 18.36
N ARG A 357 16.64 -28.15 18.79
CA ARG A 357 17.26 -28.71 20.00
C ARG A 357 16.49 -28.35 21.27
N GLU A 358 15.95 -27.14 21.34
CA GLU A 358 15.27 -26.62 22.53
C GLU A 358 13.74 -26.75 22.44
N ALA A 359 13.22 -27.21 21.29
CA ALA A 359 11.81 -27.36 20.95
C ALA A 359 11.00 -26.10 21.29
N ILE A 360 11.26 -25.02 20.57
CA ILE A 360 10.59 -23.71 20.74
C ILE A 360 9.78 -23.32 19.48
N PRO A 361 8.75 -22.47 19.60
CA PRO A 361 8.23 -21.87 20.83
C PRO A 361 7.33 -22.83 21.61
N GLN A 362 7.26 -22.64 22.93
CA GLN A 362 6.50 -23.50 23.84
C GLN A 362 5.25 -22.81 24.36
N LYS A 363 4.20 -23.60 24.66
CA LYS A 363 3.01 -23.10 25.35
C LYS A 363 3.42 -22.61 26.74
N VAL A 364 2.91 -21.44 27.11
CA VAL A 364 3.14 -20.83 28.42
C VAL A 364 2.57 -21.76 29.51
N PRO A 365 3.32 -22.09 30.57
CA PRO A 365 2.78 -22.84 31.70
C PRO A 365 1.56 -22.15 32.33
N LYS A 366 0.64 -22.93 32.90
CA LYS A 366 -0.54 -22.36 33.60
C LYS A 366 -0.18 -21.53 34.84
N GLU A 367 0.96 -21.85 35.45
CA GLU A 367 1.52 -21.14 36.60
C GLU A 367 2.87 -20.55 36.16
N PRO A 368 3.02 -19.22 36.06
CA PRO A 368 4.20 -18.58 35.45
C PRO A 368 5.54 -18.93 36.13
N GLU A 369 5.52 -19.29 37.41
CA GLU A 369 6.71 -19.61 38.21
C GLU A 369 7.18 -21.07 38.06
N GLU A 370 6.35 -21.97 37.51
CA GLU A 370 6.68 -23.38 37.30
C GLU A 370 7.11 -23.64 35.84
N PRO A 371 8.42 -23.82 35.55
CA PRO A 371 8.86 -24.19 34.21
C PRO A 371 8.31 -25.57 33.81
N PHE A 372 7.97 -25.76 32.54
CA PHE A 372 7.39 -27.01 32.05
C PHE A 372 8.34 -28.21 32.28
N LYS A 373 7.92 -29.16 33.12
CA LYS A 373 8.69 -30.33 33.58
C LYS A 373 8.59 -31.56 32.64
N GLY A 374 7.88 -31.47 31.52
CA GLY A 374 7.64 -32.58 30.59
C GLY A 374 8.55 -32.62 29.37
N ASP A 375 8.24 -33.53 28.45
CA ASP A 375 8.85 -33.62 27.12
C ASP A 375 8.54 -32.37 26.28
N LYS A 376 9.55 -31.51 26.09
CA LYS A 376 9.42 -30.21 25.42
C LYS A 376 8.88 -30.32 23.99
N ALA A 377 9.16 -31.41 23.27
CA ALA A 377 8.62 -31.63 21.93
C ALA A 377 7.09 -31.81 21.90
N LYS A 378 6.46 -32.09 23.05
CA LYS A 378 5.01 -32.19 23.22
C LYS A 378 4.36 -30.90 23.75
N ASN A 379 5.15 -29.86 24.02
CA ASN A 379 4.68 -28.57 24.54
C ASN A 379 4.87 -27.41 23.55
N LEU A 380 5.04 -27.69 22.26
CA LEU A 380 5.12 -26.66 21.21
C LEU A 380 3.80 -25.87 21.12
N LYS A 381 3.89 -24.60 20.74
CA LYS A 381 2.69 -23.78 20.45
C LYS A 381 1.94 -24.30 19.22
N ASP A 382 0.65 -23.99 19.15
CA ASP A 382 -0.18 -24.38 18.01
C ASP A 382 0.34 -23.73 16.72
N GLY A 383 0.41 -24.51 15.64
CA GLY A 383 1.03 -24.13 14.36
C GLY A 383 2.53 -24.46 14.23
N PHE A 384 3.23 -24.77 15.32
CA PHE A 384 4.68 -25.03 15.33
C PHE A 384 5.00 -26.53 15.50
N ASP A 385 5.22 -27.27 14.41
CA ASP A 385 5.90 -28.58 14.45
C ASP A 385 7.36 -28.44 14.00
N THR A 386 8.15 -27.61 14.69
CA THR A 386 9.55 -27.31 14.34
C THR A 386 10.49 -28.52 14.44
N ILE A 387 10.02 -29.62 15.03
CA ILE A 387 10.74 -30.89 15.14
C ILE A 387 10.61 -31.74 13.88
N LYS A 388 9.40 -31.89 13.32
CA LYS A 388 9.16 -32.72 12.14
C LYS A 388 9.15 -31.94 10.81
N SER A 389 8.76 -30.67 10.83
CA SER A 389 8.69 -29.84 9.62
C SER A 389 10.05 -29.66 8.94
N LYS A 390 10.00 -29.37 7.63
CA LYS A 390 11.15 -28.86 6.90
C LYS A 390 11.57 -27.53 7.55
N ALA A 391 12.86 -27.30 7.72
CA ALA A 391 13.34 -26.00 8.17
C ALA A 391 13.26 -24.98 7.00
N PRO A 392 13.05 -23.68 7.27
CA PRO A 392 13.14 -22.65 6.25
C PRO A 392 14.51 -22.67 5.59
N ASP A 393 14.52 -22.69 4.26
CA ASP A 393 15.74 -22.59 3.47
C ASP A 393 16.03 -21.14 3.05
N HIS A 394 17.02 -20.93 2.19
CA HIS A 394 17.41 -19.61 1.72
C HIS A 394 16.65 -19.18 0.45
N GLN A 395 16.04 -20.12 -0.28
CA GLN A 395 15.37 -19.84 -1.55
C GLN A 395 14.10 -19.02 -1.32
N ILE A 396 13.22 -19.47 -0.40
CA ILE A 396 11.96 -18.78 -0.10
C ILE A 396 12.00 -18.18 1.31
N MET A 397 11.81 -16.86 1.39
CA MET A 397 11.54 -16.16 2.65
C MET A 397 10.02 -16.02 2.80
N CYS A 398 9.38 -16.86 3.60
CA CYS A 398 7.96 -16.73 3.90
C CYS A 398 7.73 -16.02 5.26
N PHE A 399 6.76 -15.12 5.33
CA PHE A 399 6.32 -14.43 6.56
C PHE A 399 4.83 -14.67 6.86
N ASP A 400 4.51 -15.08 8.08
CA ASP A 400 3.11 -15.31 8.49
C ASP A 400 2.28 -14.02 8.57
N ASN A 401 2.89 -12.89 8.93
CA ASN A 401 2.23 -11.59 8.99
C ASN A 401 3.20 -10.43 8.79
N SER A 402 3.31 -9.95 7.54
CA SER A 402 4.17 -8.82 7.18
C SER A 402 3.57 -7.44 7.52
N LEU A 403 2.33 -7.36 8.03
CA LEU A 403 1.71 -6.12 8.51
C LEU A 403 2.57 -5.43 9.58
N PHE A 404 3.28 -6.23 10.39
CA PHE A 404 4.06 -5.76 11.54
C PHE A 404 5.57 -5.64 11.26
N ILE A 405 5.94 -5.32 10.02
CA ILE A 405 7.31 -4.92 9.64
C ILE A 405 7.35 -3.38 9.53
N GLY A 406 8.42 -2.74 10.01
CA GLY A 406 8.56 -1.28 10.00
C GLY A 406 9.99 -0.81 9.79
N SER A 407 10.17 0.48 9.51
CA SER A 407 11.52 1.08 9.42
C SER A 407 12.18 1.14 10.79
N VAL A 408 13.51 1.02 10.88
CA VAL A 408 14.25 1.33 12.11
C VAL A 408 14.05 2.81 12.44
N MET A 409 13.76 3.15 13.71
CA MET A 409 14.05 4.51 14.18
C MET A 409 15.46 4.57 14.76
N PHE A 410 16.30 5.34 14.10
CA PHE A 410 17.31 6.10 14.81
C PHE A 410 16.60 7.34 15.40
N ASN A 411 17.07 7.87 16.54
CA ASN A 411 16.76 9.25 16.87
C ASN A 411 17.18 10.09 15.66
N GLU A 412 16.29 10.95 15.14
CA GLU A 412 16.57 11.74 13.94
C GLU A 412 17.92 12.46 14.13
N PRO A 413 18.97 12.10 13.38
CA PRO A 413 20.16 12.93 13.35
C PRO A 413 19.74 14.26 12.76
N ALA A 414 20.31 15.37 13.25
CA ALA A 414 20.01 16.71 12.77
C ALA A 414 20.61 16.96 11.37
N LEU A 415 20.16 16.18 10.40
CA LEU A 415 20.46 16.25 8.98
C LEU A 415 19.23 16.80 8.25
N THR A 416 19.46 17.64 7.26
CA THR A 416 18.39 18.14 6.39
C THR A 416 17.67 16.98 5.70
N PRO A 417 16.33 16.93 5.71
CA PRO A 417 15.59 15.85 5.06
C PRO A 417 15.90 15.75 3.57
N VAL A 418 16.07 14.52 3.07
CA VAL A 418 15.92 14.19 1.65
C VAL A 418 14.92 13.04 1.57
N PRO A 419 13.64 13.38 1.64
CA PRO A 419 12.82 13.41 0.42
C PRO A 419 12.66 14.83 -0.13
N LEU A 420 12.49 14.94 -1.45
CA LEU A 420 12.21 16.21 -2.14
C LEU A 420 10.87 16.86 -1.70
N GLU A 421 9.98 16.06 -1.10
CA GLU A 421 8.70 16.50 -0.56
C GLU A 421 8.50 15.90 0.84
N PRO A 422 8.02 16.66 1.84
CA PRO A 422 7.78 16.15 3.19
C PRO A 422 6.83 14.95 3.23
N THR A 423 6.97 14.11 4.26
CA THR A 423 6.14 12.93 4.48
C THR A 423 4.84 13.25 5.21
N VAL A 424 3.81 12.41 5.05
CA VAL A 424 2.59 12.42 5.88
C VAL A 424 2.70 11.39 7.03
N PRO A 425 1.91 11.52 8.12
CA PRO A 425 1.93 10.55 9.22
C PRO A 425 1.67 9.11 8.76
N GLY A 426 2.57 8.20 9.14
CA GLY A 426 2.56 6.78 8.76
C GLY A 426 3.07 6.48 7.35
N GLU A 427 3.54 7.48 6.59
CA GLU A 427 4.22 7.26 5.31
C GLU A 427 5.61 6.63 5.53
N GLY A 428 5.66 5.29 5.46
CA GLY A 428 6.88 4.53 5.58
C GLY A 428 7.67 4.37 4.27
N LEU A 429 8.90 3.87 4.39
CA LEU A 429 9.75 3.50 3.25
C LEU A 429 9.08 2.45 2.34
N ASP A 430 8.21 1.61 2.90
CA ASP A 430 7.37 0.64 2.20
C ASP A 430 6.32 1.30 1.30
N TRP A 431 5.72 2.43 1.72
CA TRP A 431 4.88 3.23 0.84
C TRP A 431 5.70 3.87 -0.29
N ILE A 432 6.80 4.55 0.08
CA ILE A 432 7.64 5.32 -0.84
C ILE A 432 8.28 4.42 -1.91
N HIS A 433 8.69 3.20 -1.57
CA HIS A 433 9.43 2.34 -2.50
C HIS A 433 8.61 1.23 -3.16
N ALA A 434 7.40 0.94 -2.67
CA ALA A 434 6.49 -0.07 -3.24
C ALA A 434 5.02 0.40 -3.32
N GLY A 435 4.44 0.83 -2.19
CA GLY A 435 2.99 1.11 -2.07
C GLY A 435 2.45 2.15 -3.06
N GLN A 436 3.17 3.26 -3.29
CA GLN A 436 2.73 4.31 -4.21
C GLN A 436 2.68 3.88 -5.69
N TYR A 437 3.40 2.80 -6.05
CA TYR A 437 3.43 2.24 -7.40
C TYR A 437 2.32 1.20 -7.64
N MET A 438 1.58 0.79 -6.59
CA MET A 438 0.40 -0.06 -6.72
C MET A 438 -0.80 0.77 -7.23
N ARG A 439 -0.79 1.06 -8.54
CA ARG A 439 -1.84 1.79 -9.25
C ARG A 439 -3.02 0.88 -9.56
N PHE A 440 -4.23 1.42 -9.51
CA PHE A 440 -5.43 0.69 -9.94
C PHE A 440 -5.36 0.45 -11.46
N ASN A 441 -5.96 -0.65 -11.93
CA ASN A 441 -6.04 -0.93 -13.36
C ASN A 441 -7.10 -0.05 -14.06
N GLU A 442 -7.03 0.03 -15.39
CA GLU A 442 -7.94 0.85 -16.21
C GLU A 442 -9.43 0.54 -15.94
N ARG A 443 -9.77 -0.72 -15.66
CA ARG A 443 -11.15 -1.13 -15.36
C ARG A 443 -11.66 -0.50 -14.08
N VAL A 444 -10.86 -0.50 -13.01
CA VAL A 444 -11.23 0.14 -11.73
C VAL A 444 -11.33 1.66 -11.91
N GLU A 445 -10.34 2.28 -12.55
CA GLU A 445 -10.35 3.74 -12.79
C GLU A 445 -11.57 4.19 -13.62
N ARG A 446 -11.89 3.49 -14.72
CA ARG A 446 -13.07 3.77 -15.55
C ARG A 446 -14.38 3.67 -14.77
N ILE A 447 -14.53 2.65 -13.93
CA ILE A 447 -15.78 2.47 -13.15
C ILE A 447 -15.86 3.52 -12.02
N ALA A 448 -14.72 3.91 -11.42
CA ALA A 448 -14.68 5.03 -10.49
C ALA A 448 -15.10 6.36 -11.16
N ASP A 449 -14.67 6.61 -12.40
CA ASP A 449 -15.14 7.74 -13.21
C ASP A 449 -16.65 7.67 -13.49
N GLU A 450 -17.19 6.51 -13.88
CA GLU A 450 -18.63 6.32 -14.08
C GLU A 450 -19.45 6.59 -12.81
N TYR A 451 -18.92 6.24 -11.65
CA TYR A 451 -19.56 6.44 -10.36
C TYR A 451 -19.53 7.91 -9.93
N LEU A 452 -18.38 8.58 -10.08
CA LEU A 452 -18.25 10.01 -9.84
C LEU A 452 -19.13 10.82 -10.81
N MET A 453 -19.15 10.48 -12.10
CA MET A 453 -20.03 11.11 -13.10
C MET A 453 -21.50 11.06 -12.69
N LYS A 454 -21.98 9.90 -12.19
CA LYS A 454 -23.34 9.75 -11.64
C LYS A 454 -23.56 10.59 -10.37
N LEU A 455 -22.64 10.54 -9.40
CA LEU A 455 -22.72 11.33 -8.16
C LEU A 455 -22.75 12.85 -8.42
N PHE A 456 -22.06 13.31 -9.47
CA PHE A 456 -22.01 14.72 -9.86
C PHE A 456 -23.04 15.13 -10.92
N ASN A 457 -23.81 14.19 -11.48
CA ASN A 457 -24.73 14.40 -12.60
C ASN A 457 -24.05 15.08 -13.80
N VAL A 458 -22.90 14.54 -14.23
CA VAL A 458 -22.11 15.02 -15.38
C VAL A 458 -21.81 13.91 -16.38
N ASN A 459 -21.72 14.26 -17.66
CA ASN A 459 -21.61 13.29 -18.76
C ASN A 459 -20.17 13.01 -19.22
N LYS A 460 -19.15 13.57 -18.55
CA LYS A 460 -17.72 13.41 -18.90
C LYS A 460 -16.86 13.44 -17.63
N PRO A 461 -15.78 12.63 -17.54
CA PRO A 461 -14.86 12.68 -16.40
C PRO A 461 -14.23 14.07 -16.19
N SER A 462 -13.91 14.77 -17.28
CA SER A 462 -13.39 16.15 -17.27
C SER A 462 -14.30 17.20 -16.63
N ASN A 463 -15.58 16.85 -16.40
CA ASN A 463 -16.57 17.74 -15.81
C ASN A 463 -16.83 17.44 -14.34
N ILE A 464 -16.16 16.43 -13.76
CA ILE A 464 -16.17 16.17 -12.32
C ILE A 464 -15.47 17.38 -11.64
N PRO A 465 -16.15 18.12 -10.74
CA PRO A 465 -15.53 19.26 -10.06
C PRO A 465 -14.45 18.78 -9.07
N PRO A 466 -13.54 19.63 -8.60
CA PRO A 466 -12.65 19.26 -7.51
C PRO A 466 -13.44 18.96 -6.23
N PHE A 467 -13.04 17.90 -5.52
CA PHE A 467 -13.71 17.44 -4.30
C PHE A 467 -12.73 17.05 -3.19
N ILE A 468 -13.19 17.14 -1.95
CA ILE A 468 -12.54 16.60 -0.74
C ILE A 468 -13.17 15.25 -0.45
N THR A 469 -12.36 14.25 -0.09
CA THR A 469 -12.83 12.89 0.23
C THR A 469 -12.92 12.65 1.72
N ILE A 470 -13.98 11.97 2.16
CA ILE A 470 -14.18 11.60 3.58
C ILE A 470 -14.46 10.10 3.67
N HIS A 471 -13.70 9.39 4.51
CA HIS A 471 -13.97 7.99 4.85
C HIS A 471 -14.54 7.89 6.26
N LEU A 472 -15.81 7.48 6.36
CA LEU A 472 -16.56 7.30 7.60
C LEU A 472 -16.56 5.80 7.97
N ARG A 473 -15.52 5.33 8.68
CA ARG A 473 -15.48 3.96 9.21
C ARG A 473 -16.27 3.88 10.51
N ARG A 474 -17.32 3.05 10.54
CA ARG A 474 -18.20 2.87 11.70
C ARG A 474 -18.53 1.41 11.97
N GLY A 475 -19.02 0.67 10.98
CA GLY A 475 -19.55 -0.70 11.02
C GLY A 475 -19.14 -1.57 12.23
N ASP A 476 -18.11 -2.40 12.06
CA ASP A 476 -17.54 -3.24 13.13
C ASP A 476 -16.67 -2.44 14.12
N PHE A 477 -16.23 -1.23 13.76
CA PHE A 477 -15.42 -0.34 14.59
C PHE A 477 -16.10 0.07 15.90
N LYS A 478 -17.44 -0.05 15.98
CA LYS A 478 -18.20 0.08 17.23
C LYS A 478 -17.59 -0.74 18.37
N GLU A 479 -17.12 -1.96 18.09
CA GLU A 479 -16.64 -2.92 19.09
C GLU A 479 -15.17 -2.67 19.47
N PHE A 480 -14.38 -2.03 18.59
CA PHE A 480 -12.95 -1.79 18.79
C PHE A 480 -12.63 -0.44 19.44
N THR A 481 -13.27 0.64 18.99
CA THR A 481 -12.97 2.02 19.43
C THR A 481 -14.21 2.85 19.74
N GLY A 482 -15.41 2.27 19.57
CA GLY A 482 -16.65 3.04 19.45
C GLY A 482 -16.74 3.82 18.13
N PHE A 483 -17.88 4.47 17.91
CA PHE A 483 -18.11 5.28 16.73
C PHE A 483 -17.52 6.70 16.87
N THR A 484 -16.80 7.17 15.86
CA THR A 484 -16.53 8.61 15.72
C THR A 484 -17.83 9.35 15.41
N ALA A 485 -18.11 10.41 16.18
CA ALA A 485 -19.27 11.26 16.02
C ALA A 485 -19.15 12.20 14.80
N LEU A 486 -20.30 12.58 14.21
CA LEU A 486 -20.34 13.32 12.94
C LEU A 486 -19.71 14.71 13.05
N ASP A 487 -19.87 15.38 14.19
CA ASP A 487 -19.24 16.67 14.50
C ASP A 487 -17.72 16.64 14.32
N LYS A 488 -17.06 15.53 14.69
CA LYS A 488 -15.60 15.39 14.55
C LYS A 488 -15.16 15.34 13.09
N TYR A 489 -15.97 14.76 12.21
CA TYR A 489 -15.72 14.79 10.77
C TYR A 489 -15.99 16.18 10.18
N VAL A 490 -17.02 16.90 10.64
CA VAL A 490 -17.29 18.29 10.24
C VAL A 490 -16.11 19.19 10.64
N SER A 491 -15.68 19.18 11.90
CA SER A 491 -14.53 19.98 12.34
C SER A 491 -13.21 19.56 11.69
N ALA A 492 -13.06 18.30 11.27
CA ALA A 492 -11.91 17.86 10.49
C ALA A 492 -11.95 18.40 9.05
N LEU A 493 -13.13 18.41 8.41
CA LEU A 493 -13.35 19.04 7.11
C LEU A 493 -13.05 20.54 7.17
N GLU A 494 -13.50 21.26 8.20
CA GLU A 494 -13.20 22.69 8.38
C GLU A 494 -11.68 22.96 8.44
N ARG A 495 -10.93 22.16 9.21
CA ARG A 495 -9.45 22.27 9.27
C ARG A 495 -8.80 21.98 7.91
N VAL A 496 -9.28 20.95 7.20
CA VAL A 496 -8.82 20.59 5.87
C VAL A 496 -9.12 21.69 4.84
N GLN A 497 -10.32 22.27 4.88
CA GLN A 497 -10.71 23.39 4.02
C GLN A 497 -9.89 24.64 4.30
N ALA A 498 -9.61 24.97 5.57
CA ALA A 498 -8.74 26.09 5.93
C ALA A 498 -7.30 25.90 5.42
N ALA A 499 -6.73 24.69 5.61
CA ALA A 499 -5.41 24.36 5.09
C ALA A 499 -5.35 24.37 3.56
N LEU A 500 -6.38 23.87 2.88
CA LEU A 500 -6.51 23.91 1.43
C LEU A 500 -6.71 25.34 0.91
N GLN A 501 -7.45 26.19 1.63
CA GLN A 501 -7.64 27.59 1.27
C GLN A 501 -6.32 28.36 1.30
N ALA A 502 -5.52 28.19 2.36
CA ALA A 502 -4.19 28.81 2.45
C ALA A 502 -3.28 28.42 1.26
N ARG A 503 -3.35 27.16 0.80
CA ARG A 503 -2.64 26.68 -0.40
C ARG A 503 -3.22 27.21 -1.71
N LEU A 504 -4.49 27.62 -1.75
CA LEU A 504 -5.12 28.24 -2.93
C LEU A 504 -4.85 29.75 -2.99
N ASP A 505 -4.76 30.41 -1.84
CA ASP A 505 -4.45 31.84 -1.72
C ASP A 505 -2.98 32.14 -2.02
N ASP A 506 -2.07 31.26 -1.59
CA ASP A 506 -0.65 31.30 -1.95
C ASP A 506 -0.17 29.93 -2.50
N PRO A 507 -0.43 29.63 -3.79
CA PRO A 507 -0.06 28.36 -4.41
C PRO A 507 1.45 28.09 -4.48
N ASP A 508 2.27 29.15 -4.40
CA ASP A 508 3.70 29.06 -4.65
C ASP A 508 4.57 29.21 -3.38
N GLY A 509 4.08 29.88 -2.34
CA GLY A 509 4.80 30.09 -1.08
C GLY A 509 4.68 28.97 -0.03
N TRP A 510 3.81 27.98 -0.23
CA TRP A 510 3.71 26.83 0.69
C TRP A 510 4.64 25.67 0.31
N THR A 511 5.16 24.99 1.33
CA THR A 511 5.88 23.73 1.24
C THR A 511 5.17 22.67 2.08
N GLY A 512 5.20 21.41 1.66
CA GLY A 512 4.52 20.32 2.35
C GLY A 512 4.20 19.14 1.44
N PRO A 513 3.61 18.07 2.00
CA PRO A 513 3.13 16.92 1.23
C PRO A 513 2.12 17.36 0.15
N GLY A 514 2.25 16.80 -1.06
CA GLY A 514 1.39 17.09 -2.20
C GLY A 514 1.75 18.33 -3.01
N ARG A 515 2.76 19.12 -2.62
CA ARG A 515 3.14 20.35 -3.33
C ARG A 515 3.50 20.11 -4.79
N ALA A 516 4.12 18.97 -5.10
CA ALA A 516 4.47 18.56 -6.46
C ALA A 516 3.25 18.06 -7.28
N ALA A 517 2.16 17.66 -6.63
CA ALA A 517 0.92 17.21 -7.28
C ALA A 517 -0.19 18.27 -7.28
N PHE A 518 -0.02 19.37 -6.55
CA PHE A 518 -1.03 20.39 -6.31
C PHE A 518 -1.45 21.13 -7.59
N LYS A 519 -2.78 21.27 -7.79
CA LYS A 519 -3.37 21.95 -8.94
C LYS A 519 -4.43 22.94 -8.48
N THR A 520 -4.32 24.18 -8.93
CA THR A 520 -5.27 25.25 -8.61
C THR A 520 -6.46 25.23 -9.58
N PHE A 521 -7.66 25.48 -9.04
CA PHE A 521 -8.89 25.58 -9.83
C PHE A 521 -9.36 27.03 -9.80
N ARG A 522 -9.41 27.68 -10.97
CA ARG A 522 -9.71 29.12 -11.06
C ARG A 522 -11.13 29.42 -10.57
N GLY A 523 -11.24 30.34 -9.62
CA GLY A 523 -12.53 30.85 -9.14
C GLY A 523 -13.26 29.97 -8.14
N LEU A 524 -12.61 28.97 -7.54
CA LEU A 524 -13.15 28.14 -6.46
C LEU A 524 -12.33 28.31 -5.18
N ALA A 525 -13.00 28.66 -4.08
CA ALA A 525 -12.45 28.55 -2.74
C ALA A 525 -12.54 27.10 -2.23
N ALA A 526 -11.77 26.73 -1.21
CA ALA A 526 -11.78 25.38 -0.64
C ALA A 526 -13.15 24.94 -0.09
N LYS A 527 -13.97 25.90 0.35
CA LYS A 527 -15.37 25.69 0.75
C LYS A 527 -16.31 25.34 -0.41
N ASP A 528 -15.94 25.69 -1.64
CA ASP A 528 -16.72 25.44 -2.86
C ASP A 528 -16.39 24.06 -3.46
N TYR A 529 -15.39 23.36 -2.91
CA TYR A 529 -15.06 21.99 -3.30
C TYR A 529 -16.15 21.07 -2.75
N ALA A 530 -16.66 20.19 -3.61
CA ALA A 530 -17.66 19.23 -3.19
C ALA A 530 -17.08 18.24 -2.16
N VAL A 531 -17.93 17.66 -1.32
CA VAL A 531 -17.53 16.60 -0.40
C VAL A 531 -18.05 15.27 -0.94
N VAL A 532 -17.16 14.32 -1.17
CA VAL A 532 -17.49 12.93 -1.55
C VAL A 532 -17.17 12.03 -0.35
N THR A 533 -18.09 11.15 0.00
CA THR A 533 -18.02 10.39 1.25
C THR A 533 -18.25 8.91 0.98
N THR A 534 -17.41 8.07 1.59
CA THR A 534 -17.58 6.61 1.60
C THR A 534 -17.77 6.13 3.04
N THR A 535 -18.51 5.05 3.23
CA THR A 535 -18.82 4.49 4.55
C THR A 535 -19.17 3.01 4.45
N ASP A 536 -18.99 2.29 5.55
CA ASP A 536 -19.41 0.90 5.72
C ASP A 536 -20.81 0.76 6.35
N GLU A 537 -21.52 1.86 6.58
CA GLU A 537 -22.95 1.84 6.87
C GLU A 537 -23.81 1.76 5.58
N ARG A 538 -24.98 1.14 5.67
CA ARG A 538 -25.95 1.08 4.56
C ARG A 538 -26.47 2.47 4.21
N GLY A 539 -26.80 2.66 2.92
CA GLY A 539 -27.33 3.91 2.39
C GLY A 539 -28.65 4.39 3.02
N ASP A 540 -29.42 3.52 3.67
CA ASP A 540 -30.71 3.82 4.29
C ASP A 540 -30.63 4.13 5.80
N THR A 541 -29.46 4.11 6.43
CA THR A 541 -29.34 4.39 7.88
C THR A 541 -29.62 5.87 8.21
N PRO A 542 -30.16 6.18 9.41
CA PRO A 542 -30.35 7.56 9.87
C PRO A 542 -29.06 8.40 9.81
N PHE A 543 -27.92 7.80 10.17
CA PHE A 543 -26.61 8.43 10.10
C PHE A 543 -26.25 8.85 8.66
N VAL A 544 -26.46 7.99 7.66
CA VAL A 544 -26.21 8.36 6.27
C VAL A 544 -27.17 9.47 5.79
N GLN A 545 -28.40 9.54 6.31
CA GLN A 545 -29.30 10.67 6.02
C GLN A 545 -28.81 11.98 6.67
N GLU A 546 -28.27 11.94 7.89
CA GLU A 546 -27.62 13.10 8.53
C GLU A 546 -26.41 13.59 7.70
N VAL A 547 -25.57 12.67 7.22
CA VAL A 547 -24.43 13.00 6.34
C VAL A 547 -24.91 13.64 5.02
N ARG A 548 -25.97 13.11 4.40
CA ARG A 548 -26.56 13.70 3.19
C ARG A 548 -27.20 15.07 3.45
N ALA A 549 -27.75 15.30 4.66
CA ALA A 549 -28.29 16.60 5.04
C ALA A 549 -27.23 17.72 5.15
N LEU A 550 -25.94 17.36 5.32
CA LEU A 550 -24.81 18.29 5.20
C LEU A 550 -24.48 18.65 3.72
N GLY A 551 -25.20 18.09 2.75
CA GLY A 551 -24.94 18.25 1.32
C GLY A 551 -23.80 17.38 0.79
N TRP A 552 -23.27 16.45 1.59
CA TRP A 552 -22.16 15.58 1.21
C TRP A 552 -22.66 14.45 0.29
N LYS A 553 -21.87 14.12 -0.73
CA LYS A 553 -22.16 13.08 -1.72
C LYS A 553 -21.70 11.72 -1.19
N VAL A 554 -22.59 11.04 -0.46
CA VAL A 554 -22.35 9.68 0.01
C VAL A 554 -22.47 8.70 -1.15
N LEU A 555 -21.44 7.88 -1.36
CA LEU A 555 -21.49 6.75 -2.29
C LEU A 555 -22.36 5.63 -1.69
N ASP A 556 -23.30 5.12 -2.48
CA ASP A 556 -24.33 4.17 -2.04
C ASP A 556 -24.28 2.92 -2.92
N HIS A 557 -23.51 1.91 -2.49
CA HIS A 557 -23.27 0.70 -3.28
C HIS A 557 -24.52 -0.19 -3.45
N ASP A 558 -25.51 -0.04 -2.58
CA ASP A 558 -26.81 -0.72 -2.71
C ASP A 558 -27.63 -0.04 -3.82
N ALA A 559 -27.74 1.30 -3.82
CA ALA A 559 -28.43 2.05 -4.86
C ALA A 559 -27.77 1.98 -6.25
N PHE A 560 -26.46 1.71 -6.30
CA PHE A 560 -25.71 1.47 -7.54
C PHE A 560 -25.68 -0.02 -7.96
N GLU A 561 -26.29 -0.91 -7.17
CA GLU A 561 -26.26 -2.38 -7.34
C GLU A 561 -24.83 -2.94 -7.53
N THR A 562 -23.81 -2.30 -6.94
CA THR A 562 -22.38 -2.56 -7.22
C THR A 562 -22.01 -4.02 -6.99
N LYS A 563 -22.43 -4.58 -5.85
CA LYS A 563 -22.16 -5.98 -5.49
C LYS A 563 -22.86 -6.96 -6.44
N GLY A 564 -24.10 -6.66 -6.86
CA GLY A 564 -24.88 -7.52 -7.75
C GLY A 564 -24.39 -7.49 -9.20
N THR A 565 -23.85 -6.35 -9.65
CA THR A 565 -23.42 -6.14 -11.05
C THR A 565 -21.94 -6.45 -11.30
N LEU A 566 -21.07 -6.24 -10.30
CA LEU A 566 -19.61 -6.38 -10.46
C LEU A 566 -18.97 -7.45 -9.54
N GLY A 567 -19.64 -7.82 -8.44
CA GLY A 567 -19.12 -8.74 -7.42
C GLY A 567 -18.75 -8.03 -6.12
N GLY A 568 -18.66 -8.77 -5.01
CA GLY A 568 -18.60 -8.19 -3.67
C GLY A 568 -17.28 -7.51 -3.26
N TRP A 569 -16.19 -7.70 -4.00
CA TRP A 569 -14.97 -6.87 -3.87
C TRP A 569 -15.17 -5.42 -4.35
N TRP A 570 -16.07 -5.19 -5.30
CA TRP A 570 -16.15 -3.91 -6.02
C TRP A 570 -16.55 -2.71 -5.16
N PRO A 571 -17.44 -2.81 -4.16
CA PRO A 571 -17.68 -1.73 -3.20
C PRO A 571 -16.37 -1.19 -2.59
N THR A 572 -15.62 -2.04 -1.88
CA THR A 572 -14.36 -1.66 -1.23
C THR A 572 -13.30 -1.15 -2.20
N MET A 573 -13.23 -1.73 -3.41
CA MET A 573 -12.27 -1.31 -4.42
C MET A 573 -12.60 0.05 -5.05
N LEU A 574 -13.89 0.33 -5.27
CA LEU A 574 -14.35 1.62 -5.78
C LEU A 574 -14.26 2.71 -4.70
N ASP A 575 -14.55 2.39 -3.44
CA ASP A 575 -14.27 3.28 -2.31
C ASP A 575 -12.80 3.70 -2.28
N ALA A 576 -11.88 2.73 -2.35
CA ALA A 576 -10.44 3.00 -2.34
C ALA A 576 -9.99 3.87 -3.52
N ALA A 577 -10.52 3.63 -4.72
CA ALA A 577 -10.22 4.41 -5.92
C ALA A 577 -10.81 5.84 -5.86
N ILE A 578 -12.05 5.98 -5.40
CA ILE A 578 -12.74 7.28 -5.28
C ILE A 578 -12.12 8.14 -4.19
N LEU A 579 -11.81 7.57 -3.02
CA LEU A 579 -11.11 8.29 -1.95
C LEU A 579 -9.76 8.83 -2.40
N ALA A 580 -8.98 8.03 -3.14
CA ALA A 580 -7.67 8.38 -3.69
C ALA A 580 -7.70 9.54 -4.71
N ARG A 581 -8.87 9.90 -5.25
CA ARG A 581 -9.04 10.98 -6.25
C ARG A 581 -9.38 12.34 -5.62
N GLY A 582 -9.48 12.43 -4.29
CA GLY A 582 -9.70 13.68 -3.57
C GLY A 582 -8.56 14.69 -3.73
N ARG A 583 -8.88 15.98 -3.54
CA ARG A 583 -7.90 17.09 -3.45
C ARG A 583 -7.40 17.32 -2.03
N SER A 584 -8.12 16.77 -1.06
CA SER A 584 -7.68 16.56 0.32
C SER A 584 -8.58 15.49 0.95
N PHE A 585 -8.22 15.01 2.13
CA PHE A 585 -8.82 13.81 2.73
C PHE A 585 -9.11 13.99 4.22
N VAL A 586 -10.24 13.47 4.67
CA VAL A 586 -10.58 13.28 6.09
C VAL A 586 -10.84 11.79 6.32
N GLY A 587 -10.20 11.20 7.33
CA GLY A 587 -10.33 9.77 7.63
C GLY A 587 -10.55 9.48 9.10
N THR A 588 -10.93 8.23 9.38
CA THR A 588 -11.04 7.68 10.74
C THR A 588 -9.67 7.21 11.24
N HIS A 589 -9.18 7.78 12.34
CA HIS A 589 -7.79 7.63 12.83
C HIS A 589 -7.28 6.17 12.94
N ALA A 590 -8.07 5.28 13.53
CA ALA A 590 -7.69 3.88 13.75
C ALA A 590 -7.91 2.96 12.52
N SER A 591 -8.38 3.49 11.39
CA SER A 591 -8.70 2.69 10.21
C SER A 591 -7.54 2.66 9.23
N THR A 592 -6.97 1.48 9.02
CA THR A 592 -5.92 1.25 8.00
C THR A 592 -6.39 1.58 6.58
N PHE A 593 -7.69 1.46 6.29
CA PHE A 593 -8.29 1.90 5.03
C PHE A 593 -8.25 3.43 4.89
N SER A 594 -8.56 4.17 5.96
CA SER A 594 -8.35 5.63 6.00
C SER A 594 -6.89 6.01 5.81
N HIS A 595 -5.97 5.29 6.44
CA HIS A 595 -4.54 5.54 6.33
C HIS A 595 -4.06 5.36 4.87
N MET A 596 -4.42 4.25 4.21
CA MET A 596 -4.11 3.99 2.81
C MET A 596 -4.74 5.00 1.85
N ALA A 597 -5.97 5.46 2.13
CA ALA A 597 -6.62 6.51 1.36
C ALA A 597 -5.87 7.85 1.49
N GLY A 598 -5.50 8.25 2.71
CA GLY A 598 -4.74 9.47 2.97
C GLY A 598 -3.36 9.48 2.30
N LEU A 599 -2.65 8.34 2.29
CA LEU A 599 -1.38 8.19 1.55
C LEU A 599 -1.51 8.40 0.04
N ARG A 600 -2.67 8.07 -0.55
CA ARG A 600 -2.94 8.25 -1.99
C ARG A 600 -3.36 9.67 -2.38
N VAL A 601 -3.93 10.42 -1.45
CA VAL A 601 -4.39 11.81 -1.66
C VAL A 601 -3.25 12.84 -1.46
N LYS A 602 -2.11 12.40 -0.91
CA LYS A 602 -0.92 13.20 -0.58
C LYS A 602 -0.68 14.38 -1.53
#